data_AF-A0A960M8U9-F1
#
_entry.id   AF-A0A960M8U9-F1
#
_cell.length_a   1.000
_cell.length_b   1.000
_cell.length_c   1.000
_cell.angle_alpha   90.00
_cell.angle_beta   90.00
_cell.angle_gamma   90.00
#
_symmetry.space_group_name_H-M   'P 1'
#
loop_
_entity.id
_entity.type
_entity.pdbx_description
1 polymer ?
#
loop_
_entity_poly.entity_id
_entity_poly.type
_entity_poly.pdbx_seq_one_letter_code
_entity_poly.pdbx_strand_id
1 'polypeptide(L)'
;MKLNSPKVFGLLVVAVIAVGIGLIVVMFKTGPESRKPADSAAKATEKPAAVTVAEGNQGKSGAAQTVNPSTATEAPAGTPPPAKTVEPSKWKERIEELLSNQEISTRDASRELLAMAADSKGPEQLRIDAVQHGLNLLEDENYLNDALFLATRTDLPEEMQDILFADLHNRDQEISVPVADKIAKTPGHPLAEDAKDFVDFFKEDDDPSATPIK
;
A
#
# COMPACT_ATOMS: atom_id res chain seq x y z
N MET A 1 35.69 34.90 -1.22
CA MET A 1 34.66 35.81 -0.66
C MET A 1 33.66 34.98 0.12
N LYS A 2 33.29 35.34 1.36
CA LYS A 2 32.26 34.63 2.15
C LYS A 2 30.95 35.40 2.07
N LEU A 3 29.92 34.82 1.45
CA LEU A 3 28.54 35.35 1.45
C LEU A 3 27.69 34.60 2.48
N ASN A 4 27.93 34.87 3.77
CA ASN A 4 27.07 34.38 4.84
C ASN A 4 26.13 35.50 5.27
N SER A 5 24.94 35.58 4.66
CA SER A 5 23.84 36.38 5.18
C SER A 5 22.55 35.56 5.13
N PRO A 6 21.96 35.18 6.27
CA PRO A 6 20.85 34.21 6.32
C PRO A 6 19.59 34.68 5.59
N LYS A 7 19.47 35.99 5.35
CA LYS A 7 18.36 36.62 4.61
C LYS A 7 18.34 36.25 3.12
N VAL A 8 19.49 35.92 2.53
CA VAL A 8 19.58 35.56 1.09
C VAL A 8 19.19 34.10 0.87
N PHE A 9 19.55 33.21 1.81
CA PHE A 9 19.18 31.80 1.76
C PHE A 9 17.67 31.58 1.90
N GLY A 10 17.01 32.27 2.85
CA GLY A 10 15.56 32.16 3.04
C GLY A 10 14.74 32.58 1.81
N LEU A 11 15.21 33.58 1.06
CA LEU A 11 14.49 34.07 -0.13
C LEU A 11 14.60 33.10 -1.33
N LEU A 12 15.71 32.38 -1.46
CA LEU A 12 15.87 31.32 -2.46
C LEU A 12 14.98 30.10 -2.18
N VAL A 13 14.87 29.67 -0.93
CA VAL A 13 14.00 28.53 -0.54
C VAL A 13 12.53 28.84 -0.81
N VAL A 14 12.05 30.04 -0.46
CA VAL A 14 10.67 30.47 -0.73
C VAL A 14 10.38 30.54 -2.24
N ALA A 15 11.34 30.95 -3.07
CA ALA A 15 11.19 30.98 -4.52
C ALA A 15 11.04 29.58 -5.14
N VAL A 16 11.83 28.59 -4.67
CA VAL A 16 11.75 27.20 -5.16
C VAL A 16 10.40 26.57 -4.79
N ILE A 17 9.94 26.75 -3.56
CA ILE A 17 8.64 26.22 -3.08
C ILE A 17 7.48 26.82 -3.88
N ALA A 18 7.50 28.13 -4.17
CA ALA A 18 6.46 28.78 -4.95
C ALA A 18 6.38 28.26 -6.40
N VAL A 19 7.51 27.94 -7.03
CA VAL A 19 7.55 27.35 -8.38
C VAL A 19 7.06 25.90 -8.38
N GLY A 20 7.44 25.10 -7.37
CA GLY A 20 6.97 23.72 -7.22
C GLY A 20 5.45 23.62 -7.06
N ILE A 21 4.87 24.42 -6.16
CA ILE A 21 3.42 24.47 -5.94
C ILE A 21 2.69 24.97 -7.20
N GLY A 22 3.27 25.96 -7.91
CA GLY A 22 2.71 26.48 -9.16
C GLY A 22 2.56 25.43 -10.26
N LEU A 23 3.54 24.54 -10.43
CA LEU A 23 3.50 23.46 -11.43
C LEU A 23 2.44 22.41 -11.12
N ILE A 24 2.28 22.02 -9.85
CA ILE A 24 1.26 21.05 -9.41
C ILE A 24 -0.14 21.58 -9.70
N VAL A 25 -0.42 22.85 -9.40
CA VAL A 25 -1.73 23.47 -9.67
C VAL A 25 -2.04 23.57 -11.17
N VAL A 26 -1.05 23.72 -12.04
CA VAL A 26 -1.27 23.72 -13.50
C VAL A 26 -1.63 22.32 -14.01
N MET A 27 -0.95 21.26 -13.55
CA MET A 27 -1.27 19.89 -13.99
C MET A 27 -2.66 19.42 -13.55
N PHE A 28 -3.11 19.76 -12.33
CA PHE A 28 -4.47 19.42 -11.88
C PHE A 28 -5.59 20.23 -12.55
N LYS A 29 -5.26 21.30 -13.29
CA LYS A 29 -6.27 22.16 -13.96
C LYS A 29 -6.43 21.87 -15.46
N THR A 30 -5.55 21.06 -16.04
CA THR A 30 -5.64 20.57 -17.43
C THR A 30 -6.13 19.12 -17.47
N GLY A 31 -7.35 18.89 -16.99
CA GLY A 31 -8.03 17.61 -17.18
C GLY A 31 -8.30 17.33 -18.68
N PRO A 32 -8.24 16.06 -19.12
CA PRO A 32 -8.37 15.74 -20.55
C PRO A 32 -9.76 16.08 -21.09
N GLU A 33 -9.80 16.81 -22.21
CA GLU A 33 -11.05 17.13 -22.89
C GLU A 33 -11.82 15.87 -23.29
N SER A 34 -13.11 15.86 -22.94
CA SER A 34 -14.03 14.78 -23.31
C SER A 34 -14.14 14.68 -24.84
N ARG A 35 -13.61 13.58 -25.41
CA ARG A 35 -13.73 13.30 -26.84
C ARG A 35 -15.19 13.04 -27.21
N LYS A 36 -15.81 14.05 -27.81
CA LYS A 36 -17.12 14.00 -28.44
C LYS A 36 -17.16 12.87 -29.50
N PRO A 37 -18.22 12.03 -29.56
CA PRO A 37 -18.33 11.02 -30.59
C PRO A 37 -18.59 11.68 -31.94
N ALA A 38 -17.76 11.35 -32.95
CA ALA A 38 -17.97 11.75 -34.33
C ALA A 38 -18.69 10.64 -35.08
N ASP A 39 -19.89 10.97 -35.55
CA ASP A 39 -20.73 10.12 -36.39
C ASP A 39 -20.21 10.15 -37.84
N SER A 40 -19.84 8.99 -38.42
CA SER A 40 -19.94 8.74 -39.87
C SER A 40 -19.53 7.33 -40.32
N ALA A 41 -20.52 6.63 -40.87
CA ALA A 41 -20.47 5.95 -42.17
C ALA A 41 -19.42 4.83 -42.42
N ALA A 42 -19.88 3.60 -42.17
CA ALA A 42 -20.10 2.57 -43.20
C ALA A 42 -18.99 2.23 -44.22
N LYS A 43 -18.56 0.96 -44.18
CA LYS A 43 -18.40 0.16 -45.39
C LYS A 43 -18.73 -1.33 -45.13
N ALA A 44 -19.67 -1.89 -45.91
CA ALA A 44 -19.80 -3.35 -46.06
C ALA A 44 -18.52 -3.91 -46.73
N THR A 45 -18.12 -5.18 -46.62
CA THR A 45 -18.80 -6.48 -46.89
C THR A 45 -17.83 -7.57 -46.35
N GLU A 46 -18.11 -8.86 -46.11
CA GLU A 46 -19.17 -9.79 -46.55
C GLU A 46 -19.70 -10.71 -45.39
N LYS A 47 -20.39 -11.79 -45.78
CA LYS A 47 -20.99 -12.94 -45.07
C LYS A 47 -20.99 -14.11 -46.12
N PRO A 48 -21.09 -15.45 -45.86
CA PRO A 48 -21.46 -16.19 -44.63
C PRO A 48 -20.63 -17.45 -44.23
N ALA A 49 -20.80 -17.89 -42.97
CA ALA A 49 -21.21 -19.25 -42.52
C ALA A 49 -21.38 -19.18 -40.97
N ALA A 50 -22.48 -19.56 -40.28
CA ALA A 50 -23.42 -20.69 -40.35
C ALA A 50 -22.70 -22.04 -40.09
N VAL A 51 -23.01 -22.91 -39.13
CA VAL A 51 -24.12 -23.13 -38.16
C VAL A 51 -23.43 -23.80 -36.91
N THR A 52 -23.90 -23.84 -35.66
CA THR A 52 -25.04 -24.61 -35.12
C THR A 52 -25.08 -24.47 -33.59
N VAL A 53 -26.28 -24.32 -33.00
CA VAL A 53 -26.52 -24.57 -31.57
C VAL A 53 -26.94 -26.02 -31.40
N ALA A 54 -26.30 -26.76 -30.49
CA ALA A 54 -26.69 -28.13 -30.15
C ALA A 54 -26.93 -28.26 -28.65
N GLU A 55 -28.21 -28.33 -28.29
CA GLU A 55 -28.70 -28.76 -26.99
C GLU A 55 -28.49 -30.28 -26.83
N GLY A 56 -28.14 -30.74 -25.62
CA GLY A 56 -27.76 -32.13 -25.36
C GLY A 56 -28.01 -32.56 -23.93
N ASN A 57 -29.27 -32.88 -23.61
CA ASN A 57 -29.69 -33.50 -22.35
C ASN A 57 -29.87 -35.03 -22.53
N GLN A 58 -29.81 -35.79 -21.43
CA GLN A 58 -29.84 -37.26 -21.24
C GLN A 58 -28.45 -37.88 -20.95
N GLY A 59 -28.25 -38.72 -19.93
CA GLY A 59 -29.14 -39.12 -18.83
C GLY A 59 -29.03 -40.61 -18.46
N LYS A 60 -28.76 -40.90 -17.16
CA LYS A 60 -29.01 -42.14 -16.37
C LYS A 60 -28.08 -42.15 -15.14
N SER A 61 -28.32 -42.80 -14.01
CA SER A 61 -29.47 -43.41 -13.31
C SER A 61 -28.86 -44.44 -12.35
N GLY A 62 -29.23 -44.40 -11.06
CA GLY A 62 -28.72 -45.30 -10.02
C GLY A 62 -28.84 -44.62 -8.64
N ALA A 63 -29.99 -44.65 -7.98
CA ALA A 63 -30.37 -45.72 -7.04
C ALA A 63 -29.34 -45.84 -5.89
N ALA A 64 -29.45 -45.08 -4.79
CA ALA A 64 -30.46 -45.10 -3.72
C ALA A 64 -30.33 -46.28 -2.74
N GLN A 65 -29.77 -45.99 -1.55
CA GLN A 65 -29.99 -46.60 -0.22
C GLN A 65 -29.15 -45.79 0.80
N THR A 66 -29.38 -45.78 2.12
CA THR A 66 -30.59 -45.87 2.96
C THR A 66 -30.13 -45.56 4.41
N VAL A 67 -30.96 -44.84 5.17
CA VAL A 67 -30.91 -44.44 6.60
C VAL A 67 -29.89 -45.15 7.55
N ASN A 68 -29.27 -44.47 8.52
CA ASN A 68 -29.90 -44.10 9.80
C ASN A 68 -29.07 -43.10 10.66
N PRO A 69 -29.62 -42.54 11.75
CA PRO A 69 -29.06 -41.37 12.44
C PRO A 69 -28.04 -41.69 13.53
N SER A 70 -27.09 -40.78 13.74
CA SER A 70 -26.31 -40.68 14.98
C SER A 70 -26.56 -39.32 15.63
N THR A 71 -27.25 -39.35 16.77
CA THR A 71 -27.48 -38.21 17.64
C THR A 71 -26.14 -37.73 18.23
N ALA A 72 -25.70 -36.53 17.87
CA ALA A 72 -24.59 -35.84 18.52
C ALA A 72 -25.13 -34.62 19.26
N THR A 73 -25.07 -34.70 20.58
CA THR A 73 -25.44 -33.70 21.59
C THR A 73 -25.31 -32.25 21.15
N GLU A 74 -26.43 -31.53 21.19
CA GLU A 74 -26.50 -30.07 21.14
C GLU A 74 -25.79 -29.49 22.37
N ALA A 75 -24.54 -29.03 22.18
CA ALA A 75 -23.88 -28.17 23.15
C ALA A 75 -24.53 -26.77 23.07
N PRO A 76 -24.84 -26.11 24.20
CA PRO A 76 -25.50 -24.81 24.16
C PRO A 76 -24.61 -23.82 23.44
N ALA A 77 -25.13 -23.24 22.35
CA ALA A 77 -24.51 -22.16 21.62
C ALA A 77 -24.45 -20.91 22.52
N GLY A 78 -23.40 -20.82 23.33
CA GLY A 78 -23.07 -19.60 24.05
C GLY A 78 -22.76 -18.51 23.05
N THR A 79 -23.71 -17.58 22.87
CA THR A 79 -23.53 -16.37 22.07
C THR A 79 -22.18 -15.74 22.43
N PRO A 80 -21.21 -15.64 21.50
CA PRO A 80 -19.97 -14.95 21.80
C PRO A 80 -20.33 -13.51 22.19
N PRO A 81 -19.78 -12.98 23.30
CA PRO A 81 -20.07 -11.61 23.70
C PRO A 81 -19.69 -10.68 22.53
N PRO A 82 -20.50 -9.63 22.24
CA PRO A 82 -20.20 -8.74 21.13
C PRO A 82 -18.78 -8.21 21.31
N ALA A 83 -17.94 -8.43 20.29
CA ALA A 83 -16.61 -7.86 20.25
C ALA A 83 -16.76 -6.35 20.46
N LYS A 84 -16.02 -5.80 21.44
CA LYS A 84 -16.07 -4.36 21.74
C LYS A 84 -15.54 -3.61 20.52
N THR A 85 -16.44 -3.18 19.64
CA THR A 85 -16.13 -2.30 18.51
C THR A 85 -15.42 -1.08 19.09
N VAL A 86 -14.18 -0.86 18.67
CA VAL A 86 -13.45 0.32 19.12
C VAL A 86 -14.03 1.51 18.35
N GLU A 87 -14.63 2.45 19.07
CA GLU A 87 -15.23 3.66 18.50
C GLU A 87 -14.23 4.40 17.60
N PRO A 88 -14.52 4.60 16.29
CA PRO A 88 -13.60 5.24 15.35
C PRO A 88 -13.16 6.65 15.78
N SER A 89 -14.01 7.38 16.50
CA SER A 89 -13.68 8.70 17.06
C SER A 89 -12.43 8.67 17.93
N LYS A 90 -12.26 7.64 18.77
CA LYS A 90 -11.10 7.54 19.69
C LYS A 90 -9.78 7.31 18.98
N TRP A 91 -9.83 6.61 17.84
CA TRP A 91 -8.66 6.42 16.98
C TRP A 91 -8.24 7.74 16.35
N LYS A 92 -9.20 8.48 15.80
CA LYS A 92 -8.93 9.80 15.21
C LYS A 92 -8.42 10.79 16.26
N GLU A 93 -9.07 10.88 17.41
CA GLU A 93 -8.64 11.71 18.55
C GLU A 93 -7.19 11.39 18.97
N ARG A 94 -6.81 10.10 19.00
CA ARG A 94 -5.44 9.69 19.34
C ARG A 94 -4.41 10.05 18.26
N ILE A 95 -4.75 9.94 16.97
CA ILE A 95 -3.87 10.40 15.88
C ILE A 95 -3.67 11.92 15.98
N GLU A 96 -4.75 12.68 16.17
CA GLU A 96 -4.69 14.14 16.34
C GLU A 96 -3.89 14.55 17.58
N GLU A 97 -4.02 13.84 18.70
CA GLU A 97 -3.22 14.03 19.92
C GLU A 97 -1.72 13.81 19.63
N LEU A 98 -1.34 12.68 19.03
CA LEU A 98 0.05 12.34 18.72
C LEU A 98 0.71 13.35 17.76
N LEU A 99 -0.06 13.95 16.85
CA LEU A 99 0.42 14.93 15.88
C LEU A 99 0.45 16.38 16.38
N SER A 100 -0.30 16.72 17.44
CA SER A 100 -0.42 18.10 17.95
C SER A 100 0.23 18.34 19.30
N ASN A 101 0.49 17.28 20.09
CA ASN A 101 1.08 17.42 21.42
C ASN A 101 2.61 17.62 21.37
N GLN A 102 3.05 18.85 21.60
CA GLN A 102 4.47 19.25 21.61
C GLN A 102 5.28 18.68 22.79
N GLU A 103 4.63 18.04 23.78
CA GLU A 103 5.32 17.33 24.87
C GLU A 103 5.78 15.91 24.46
N ILE A 104 5.25 15.37 23.36
CA ILE A 104 5.64 14.06 22.81
C ILE A 104 6.79 14.27 21.82
N SER A 105 7.84 13.45 21.90
CA SER A 105 8.94 13.52 20.94
C SER A 105 8.48 13.05 19.55
N THR A 106 9.04 13.60 18.47
CA THR A 106 8.73 13.20 17.08
C THR A 106 8.86 11.68 16.89
N ARG A 107 9.91 11.09 17.47
CA ARG A 107 10.15 9.64 17.41
C ARG A 107 9.10 8.84 18.19
N ASP A 108 8.72 9.28 19.38
CA ASP A 108 7.67 8.60 20.15
C ASP A 108 6.33 8.69 19.42
N ALA A 109 5.98 9.86 18.86
CA ALA A 109 4.77 10.02 18.05
C ALA A 109 4.78 9.10 16.82
N SER A 110 5.90 9.04 16.08
CA SER A 110 6.11 8.11 14.97
C SER A 110 5.89 6.65 15.40
N ARG A 111 6.55 6.20 16.47
CA ARG A 111 6.45 4.82 16.96
C ARG A 111 5.02 4.46 17.40
N GLU A 112 4.33 5.36 18.08
CA GLU A 112 2.93 5.16 18.50
C GLU A 112 1.98 5.08 17.30
N LEU A 113 2.18 5.92 16.27
CA LEU A 113 1.40 5.88 15.03
C LEU A 113 1.62 4.58 14.24
N LEU A 114 2.87 4.10 14.13
CA LEU A 114 3.17 2.81 13.50
C LEU A 114 2.62 1.62 14.30
N ALA A 115 2.60 1.72 15.64
CA ALA A 115 1.95 0.74 16.51
C ALA A 115 0.41 0.74 16.35
N MET A 116 -0.22 1.90 16.15
CA MET A 116 -1.64 2.01 15.81
C MET A 116 -1.94 1.39 14.44
N ALA A 117 -1.14 1.69 13.41
CA ALA A 117 -1.26 1.06 12.10
C ALA A 117 -1.20 -0.48 12.17
N ALA A 118 -0.39 -1.02 13.09
CA ALA A 118 -0.24 -2.45 13.32
C ALA A 118 -1.45 -3.14 14.00
N ASP A 119 -2.31 -2.44 14.75
CA ASP A 119 -3.46 -3.07 15.42
C ASP A 119 -4.64 -3.29 14.47
N SER A 120 -4.85 -4.56 14.09
CA SER A 120 -5.92 -5.00 13.18
C SER A 120 -7.34 -4.81 13.73
N LYS A 121 -7.50 -4.36 14.98
CA LYS A 121 -8.81 -3.93 15.52
C LYS A 121 -9.18 -2.50 15.17
N GLY A 122 -8.24 -1.72 14.64
CA GLY A 122 -8.47 -0.35 14.20
C GLY A 122 -9.30 -0.28 12.91
N PRO A 123 -10.13 0.77 12.72
CA PRO A 123 -10.73 1.05 11.42
C PRO A 123 -9.65 1.22 10.35
N GLU A 124 -9.80 0.53 9.22
CA GLU A 124 -8.78 0.41 8.18
C GLU A 124 -8.22 1.76 7.72
N GLN A 125 -9.09 2.72 7.38
CA GLN A 125 -8.67 4.07 7.00
C GLN A 125 -7.81 4.75 8.08
N LEU A 126 -8.14 4.60 9.36
CA LEU A 126 -7.37 5.22 10.44
C LEU A 126 -6.03 4.51 10.68
N ARG A 127 -5.88 3.26 10.24
CA ARG A 127 -4.59 2.54 10.21
C ARG A 127 -3.73 3.00 9.03
N ILE A 128 -4.35 3.28 7.87
CA ILE A 128 -3.71 3.89 6.69
C ILE A 128 -3.21 5.29 7.03
N ASP A 129 -4.07 6.14 7.60
CA ASP A 129 -3.71 7.49 8.06
C ASP A 129 -2.54 7.42 9.07
N ALA A 130 -2.59 6.47 10.01
CA ALA A 130 -1.54 6.29 11.02
C ALA A 130 -0.20 5.82 10.43
N VAL A 131 -0.16 4.89 9.45
CA VAL A 131 1.11 4.50 8.83
C VAL A 131 1.71 5.64 8.00
N GLN A 132 0.87 6.35 7.24
CA GLN A 132 1.32 7.50 6.44
C GLN A 132 1.92 8.60 7.32
N HIS A 133 1.27 8.93 8.44
CA HIS A 133 1.79 9.91 9.38
C HIS A 133 3.01 9.40 10.17
N GLY A 134 3.03 8.11 10.55
CA GLY A 134 4.17 7.50 11.22
C GLY A 134 5.44 7.56 10.38
N LEU A 135 5.39 7.10 9.13
CA LEU A 135 6.53 7.13 8.21
C LEU A 135 7.02 8.55 7.89
N ASN A 136 6.09 9.51 7.74
CA ASN A 136 6.42 10.93 7.52
C ASN A 136 7.16 11.58 8.72
N LEU A 137 7.05 11.01 9.92
CA LEU A 137 7.76 11.47 11.14
C LEU A 137 8.97 10.58 11.48
N LEU A 138 9.19 9.50 10.73
CA LEU A 138 10.24 8.53 11.00
C LEU A 138 11.56 8.97 10.37
N GLU A 139 12.55 9.21 11.21
CA GLU A 139 13.94 9.44 10.79
C GLU A 139 14.61 8.12 10.38
N ASP A 140 15.48 8.18 9.38
CA ASP A 140 16.15 7.04 8.75
C ASP A 140 16.92 6.16 9.75
N GLU A 141 17.61 6.77 10.73
CA GLU A 141 18.34 6.06 11.78
C GLU A 141 17.45 5.18 12.68
N ASN A 142 16.13 5.45 12.69
CA ASN A 142 15.15 4.72 13.46
C ASN A 142 14.37 3.68 12.62
N TYR A 143 14.48 3.72 11.29
CA TYR A 143 13.63 2.94 10.38
C TYR A 143 13.68 1.43 10.63
N LEU A 144 14.89 0.88 10.74
CA LEU A 144 15.12 -0.55 10.99
C LEU A 144 14.60 -1.04 12.34
N ASN A 145 14.45 -0.14 13.32
CA ASN A 145 13.94 -0.45 14.66
C ASN A 145 12.42 -0.31 14.72
N ASP A 146 11.89 0.79 14.16
CA ASP A 146 10.54 1.26 14.46
C ASP A 146 9.54 1.00 13.31
N ALA A 147 9.98 0.69 12.07
CA ALA A 147 9.09 0.37 10.92
C ALA A 147 9.29 -1.04 10.32
N LEU A 148 10.47 -1.66 10.44
CA LEU A 148 10.76 -2.96 9.83
C LEU A 148 9.75 -4.07 10.21
N PHE A 149 9.25 -4.04 11.45
CA PHE A 149 8.26 -5.01 11.92
C PHE A 149 6.92 -4.92 11.17
N LEU A 150 6.57 -3.74 10.64
CA LEU A 150 5.36 -3.48 9.88
C LEU A 150 5.59 -3.76 8.39
N ALA A 151 6.73 -3.32 7.85
CA ALA A 151 7.14 -3.53 6.46
C ALA A 151 7.31 -5.02 6.06
N THR A 152 7.40 -5.94 7.03
CA THR A 152 7.53 -7.40 6.80
C THR A 152 6.25 -8.18 7.11
N ARG A 153 5.11 -7.52 7.32
CA ARG A 153 3.82 -8.19 7.62
C ARG A 153 3.04 -8.54 6.37
N THR A 154 2.62 -9.80 6.30
CA THR A 154 1.84 -10.36 5.19
C THR A 154 0.32 -10.18 5.34
N ASP A 155 -0.14 -9.64 6.47
CA ASP A 155 -1.57 -9.49 6.85
C ASP A 155 -2.07 -8.03 6.84
N LEU A 156 -1.31 -7.11 6.24
CA LEU A 156 -1.70 -5.71 6.10
C LEU A 156 -2.64 -5.50 4.90
N PRO A 157 -3.56 -4.52 4.94
CA PRO A 157 -4.24 -4.00 3.75
C PRO A 157 -3.22 -3.65 2.64
N GLU A 158 -3.60 -3.89 1.39
CA GLU A 158 -2.77 -3.66 0.19
C GLU A 158 -2.20 -2.23 0.17
N GLU A 159 -3.07 -1.22 0.33
CA GLU A 159 -2.68 0.20 0.38
C GLU A 159 -1.64 0.52 1.47
N MET A 160 -1.66 -0.18 2.61
CA MET A 160 -0.63 0.00 3.64
C MET A 160 0.72 -0.59 3.24
N GLN A 161 0.74 -1.70 2.50
CA GLN A 161 1.96 -2.30 1.98
C GLN A 161 2.58 -1.41 0.90
N ASP A 162 1.75 -0.88 0.00
CA ASP A 162 2.16 0.08 -1.04
C ASP A 162 2.77 1.34 -0.41
N ILE A 163 2.15 1.92 0.61
CA ILE A 163 2.67 3.09 1.34
C ILE A 163 4.03 2.77 1.98
N LEU A 164 4.17 1.61 2.64
CA LEU A 164 5.43 1.19 3.28
C LEU A 164 6.56 1.01 2.28
N PHE A 165 6.27 0.38 1.14
CA PHE A 165 7.26 0.07 0.11
C PHE A 165 7.63 1.29 -0.74
N ALA A 166 6.65 2.17 -1.03
CA ALA A 166 6.90 3.46 -1.65
C ALA A 166 7.74 4.38 -0.75
N ASP A 167 7.47 4.43 0.56
CA ASP A 167 8.35 5.13 1.50
C ASP A 167 9.75 4.52 1.54
N LEU A 168 9.86 3.18 1.55
CA LEU A 168 11.15 2.48 1.55
C LEU A 168 12.02 2.84 0.34
N HIS A 169 11.44 2.98 -0.85
CA HIS A 169 12.14 3.41 -2.06
C HIS A 169 12.72 4.84 -1.96
N ASN A 170 12.26 5.66 -1.01
CA ASN A 170 12.77 7.01 -0.75
C ASN A 170 13.81 7.07 0.39
N ARG A 171 14.18 5.93 1.01
CA ARG A 171 15.19 5.83 2.07
C ARG A 171 16.58 5.51 1.50
N ASP A 172 17.62 5.90 2.22
CA ASP A 172 19.01 5.60 1.86
C ASP A 172 19.24 4.09 1.64
N GLN A 173 20.12 3.74 0.70
CA GLN A 173 20.38 2.35 0.28
C GLN A 173 20.83 1.43 1.43
N GLU A 174 21.52 1.99 2.44
CA GLU A 174 21.92 1.29 3.66
C GLU A 174 20.72 0.79 4.50
N ILE A 175 19.53 1.34 4.26
CA ILE A 175 18.26 0.96 4.89
C ILE A 175 17.36 0.23 3.90
N SER A 176 17.15 0.80 2.71
CA SER A 176 16.14 0.31 1.76
C SER A 176 16.47 -1.09 1.22
N VAL A 177 17.72 -1.35 0.84
CA VAL A 177 18.13 -2.67 0.31
C VAL A 177 18.05 -3.77 1.39
N PRO A 178 18.57 -3.60 2.63
CA PRO A 178 18.41 -4.62 3.67
C PRO A 178 16.98 -4.89 4.15
N VAL A 179 16.06 -3.91 4.04
CA VAL A 179 14.64 -4.12 4.33
C VAL A 179 13.96 -4.85 3.18
N ALA A 180 14.16 -4.42 1.93
CA ALA A 180 13.60 -5.10 0.76
C ALA A 180 14.09 -6.57 0.67
N ASP A 181 15.34 -6.85 1.02
CA ASP A 181 15.87 -8.22 1.09
C ASP A 181 15.14 -9.09 2.13
N LYS A 182 14.68 -8.50 3.25
CA LYS A 182 13.83 -9.19 4.24
C LYS A 182 12.41 -9.40 3.72
N ILE A 183 11.83 -8.42 3.02
CA ILE A 183 10.51 -8.52 2.37
C ILE A 183 10.51 -9.65 1.34
N ALA A 184 11.47 -9.65 0.42
CA ALA A 184 11.66 -10.69 -0.60
C ALA A 184 11.82 -12.10 -0.03
N LYS A 185 12.40 -12.23 1.17
CA LYS A 185 12.60 -13.51 1.88
C LYS A 185 11.45 -13.89 2.80
N THR A 186 10.43 -13.05 2.96
CA THR A 186 9.28 -13.32 3.85
C THR A 186 8.26 -14.19 3.12
N PRO A 187 8.00 -15.44 3.58
CA PRO A 187 7.12 -16.36 2.86
C PRO A 187 5.68 -15.86 2.79
N GLY A 188 5.15 -15.73 1.57
CA GLY A 188 3.78 -15.25 1.33
C GLY A 188 3.61 -13.74 1.51
N HIS A 189 4.69 -12.96 1.52
CA HIS A 189 4.60 -11.51 1.44
C HIS A 189 4.13 -11.07 0.03
N PRO A 190 3.07 -10.26 -0.11
CA PRO A 190 2.56 -9.85 -1.42
C PRO A 190 3.62 -9.16 -2.28
N LEU A 191 4.37 -8.21 -1.70
CA LEU A 191 5.46 -7.49 -2.37
C LEU A 191 6.81 -8.25 -2.44
N ALA A 192 6.81 -9.59 -2.31
CA ALA A 192 8.08 -10.35 -2.31
C ALA A 192 8.82 -10.32 -3.65
N GLU A 193 8.10 -10.24 -4.77
CA GLU A 193 8.67 -10.17 -6.13
C GLU A 193 9.24 -8.77 -6.40
N ASP A 194 8.46 -7.70 -6.18
CA ASP A 194 8.93 -6.31 -6.35
C ASP A 194 10.13 -5.99 -5.46
N ALA A 195 10.12 -6.46 -4.20
CA ALA A 195 11.26 -6.28 -3.28
C ALA A 195 12.50 -7.08 -3.70
N LYS A 196 12.32 -8.22 -4.37
CA LYS A 196 13.44 -8.98 -4.95
C LYS A 196 14.05 -8.23 -6.13
N ASP A 197 13.22 -7.71 -7.02
CA ASP A 197 13.67 -6.98 -8.21
C ASP A 197 14.39 -5.67 -7.83
N PHE A 198 13.87 -4.94 -6.82
CA PHE A 198 14.54 -3.78 -6.23
C PHE A 198 15.93 -4.13 -5.67
N VAL A 199 16.05 -5.25 -4.95
CA VAL A 199 17.33 -5.71 -4.37
C VAL A 199 18.31 -6.19 -5.42
N ASP A 200 17.84 -6.85 -6.48
CA ASP A 200 18.71 -7.34 -7.54
C ASP A 200 19.22 -6.21 -8.44
N PHE A 201 18.42 -5.16 -8.69
CA PHE A 201 18.86 -3.93 -9.37
C PHE A 201 20.13 -3.32 -8.74
N PHE A 202 20.17 -3.16 -7.41
CA PHE A 202 21.35 -2.61 -6.74
C PHE A 202 22.56 -3.55 -6.70
N LYS A 203 22.39 -4.87 -6.91
CA LYS A 203 23.52 -5.80 -7.04
C LYS A 203 24.18 -5.73 -8.41
N GLU A 204 23.42 -5.40 -9.45
CA GLU A 204 23.95 -5.23 -10.81
C GLU A 204 24.82 -3.97 -10.91
N ASP A 205 24.42 -2.87 -10.24
CA ASP A 205 25.22 -1.64 -10.14
C ASP A 205 26.54 -1.83 -9.35
N ASP A 206 26.57 -2.75 -8.38
CA ASP A 206 27.75 -3.06 -7.56
C ASP A 206 28.70 -4.11 -8.21
N ASP A 207 28.37 -4.68 -9.38
CA ASP A 207 29.26 -5.59 -10.12
C ASP A 207 30.28 -4.81 -10.97
N PRO A 208 31.57 -4.74 -10.60
CA PRO A 208 32.59 -4.03 -11.39
C PRO A 208 32.91 -4.69 -12.74
N SER A 209 32.31 -5.84 -13.04
CA SER A 209 32.39 -6.52 -14.34
C SER A 209 31.22 -6.20 -15.29
N ALA A 210 30.18 -5.49 -14.81
CA ALA A 210 29.10 -4.98 -15.65
C ALA A 210 29.66 -3.97 -16.68
N THR A 211 29.88 -4.45 -17.92
CA THR A 211 30.41 -3.59 -18.99
C THR A 211 29.40 -2.49 -19.33
N PRO A 212 29.79 -1.20 -19.28
CA PRO A 212 28.86 -0.11 -19.55
C PRO A 212 28.33 -0.20 -20.98
N ILE A 213 27.01 -0.31 -21.11
CA ILE A 213 26.31 -0.25 -22.40
C ILE A 213 26.50 1.15 -22.98
N LYS A 214 27.03 1.21 -24.21
CA LYS A 214 27.43 2.42 -24.93
C LYS A 214 26.39 2.87 -25.95
#